data_AF-A0A6G7YUZ6-F1
#
_entry.id   AF-A0A6G7YUZ6-F1
#
_cell.length_a   1.000
_cell.length_b   1.000
_cell.length_c   1.000
_cell.angle_alpha   90.00
_cell.angle_beta   90.00
_cell.angle_gamma   90.00
#
_symmetry.space_group_name_H-M   'P 1'
#
loop_
_entity.id
_entity.type
_entity.pdbx_description
1 polymer ?
#
loop_
_entity_poly.entity_id
_entity_poly.type
_entity_poly.pdbx_seq_one_letter_code
_entity_poly.pdbx_strand_id
1 'polypeptide(L)' 'MKLESTRHEAIWRMKPLCSHLGVSVSQGYWLRKNDPAFPKPVRLGRAAVGFLPSDIDAWLESKKEVSGH' A
#
# COMPACT_ATOMS: atom_id res chain seq x y z
N MET A 1 18.79 22.66 12.90
CA MET A 1 19.00 21.57 11.91
C MET A 1 18.30 20.34 12.45
N LYS A 2 17.12 19.98 11.92
CA LYS A 2 16.32 18.88 12.45
C LYS A 2 16.95 17.58 11.96
N LEU A 3 17.50 16.77 12.87
CA LEU A 3 17.89 15.40 12.56
C LEU A 3 16.62 14.64 12.23
N GLU A 4 16.30 14.54 10.94
CA GLU A 4 15.27 13.63 10.46
C GLU A 4 15.88 12.24 10.57
N SER A 5 15.65 11.58 11.70
CA SER A 5 15.87 10.15 11.83
C SER A 5 15.07 9.49 10.72
N THR A 6 15.75 8.98 9.69
CA THR A 6 15.14 8.18 8.63
C THR A 6 14.54 6.93 9.27
N ARG A 7 13.30 7.05 9.75
CA ARG A 7 12.48 5.91 10.12
C ARG A 7 12.13 5.26 8.80
N HIS A 8 12.87 4.21 8.45
CA HIS A 8 12.52 3.38 7.30
C HIS A 8 11.09 2.87 7.54
N GLU A 9 10.15 3.30 6.71
CA GLU A 9 8.79 2.81 6.76
C GLU A 9 8.81 1.29 6.53
N ALA A 10 8.23 0.55 7.45
CA ALA A 10 8.19 -0.89 7.34
C ALA A 10 7.34 -1.28 6.11
N ILE A 11 7.95 -2.01 5.17
CA ILE A 11 7.28 -2.44 3.95
C ILE A 11 6.20 -3.47 4.31
N TRP A 12 4.94 -3.17 3.98
CA TRP A 12 3.81 -4.04 4.26
C TRP A 12 3.71 -5.16 3.22
N ARG A 13 3.71 -6.40 3.70
CA ARG A 13 3.28 -7.56 2.89
C ARG A 13 1.78 -7.48 2.64
N MET A 14 1.26 -8.32 1.74
CA MET A 14 -0.17 -8.31 1.41
C MET A 14 -1.08 -8.48 2.64
N LYS A 15 -0.72 -9.38 3.58
CA LYS A 15 -1.52 -9.63 4.79
C LYS A 15 -1.63 -8.39 5.72
N PRO A 16 -0.53 -7.76 6.19
CA PRO A 16 -0.63 -6.55 7.00
C PRO A 16 -1.25 -5.37 6.24
N LEU A 17 -0.99 -5.24 4.93
CA LEU A 17 -1.66 -4.24 4.10
C LEU A 17 -3.18 -4.41 4.11
N CYS A 18 -3.68 -5.62 3.84
CA CYS A 18 -5.11 -5.89 3.84
C CYS A 18 -5.74 -5.69 5.21
N SER A 19 -5.02 -6.05 6.29
CA SER A 19 -5.44 -5.77 7.66
C SER A 19 -5.56 -4.28 7.94
N HIS A 20 -4.66 -3.46 7.40
CA HIS A 20 -4.73 -2.00 7.53
C HIS A 20 -5.89 -1.41 6.73
N LEU A 21 -6.13 -1.92 5.52
CA LEU A 21 -7.23 -1.50 4.65
C LEU A 21 -8.62 -2.03 5.10
N GLY A 22 -8.67 -2.95 6.08
CA GLY A 22 -9.92 -3.57 6.52
C GLY A 22 -10.55 -4.54 5.51
N VAL A 23 -9.74 -5.14 4.62
CA VAL A 23 -10.20 -6.04 3.56
C VAL A 23 -9.59 -7.43 3.68
N SER A 24 -10.22 -8.41 3.02
CA SER A 24 -9.66 -9.76 2.88
C SER A 24 -8.44 -9.78 1.95
N VAL A 25 -7.52 -10.72 2.17
CA VAL A 25 -6.31 -10.89 1.33
C VAL A 25 -6.66 -11.11 -0.15
N SER A 26 -7.71 -11.87 -0.44
CA SER A 26 -8.20 -12.08 -1.81
C SER A 26 -8.66 -10.78 -2.48
N GLN A 27 -9.32 -9.90 -1.71
CA GLN A 27 -9.73 -8.57 -2.18
C GLN A 27 -8.51 -7.68 -2.44
N GLY A 28 -7.47 -7.74 -1.59
CA GLY A 28 -6.20 -7.04 -1.85
C GLY A 28 -5.53 -7.47 -3.15
N TYR A 29 -5.48 -8.77 -3.45
CA TYR A 29 -4.98 -9.26 -4.75
C TYR A 29 -5.87 -8.86 -5.92
N TRP A 30 -7.19 -8.83 -5.73
CA TRP A 30 -8.14 -8.36 -6.73
C TRP A 30 -7.93 -6.87 -7.03
N LEU A 31 -7.79 -6.03 -6.01
CA LEU A 31 -7.49 -4.59 -6.15
C LEU A 31 -6.20 -4.40 -6.93
N ARG A 32 -5.12 -5.08 -6.54
CA ARG A 32 -3.83 -5.01 -7.27
C ARG A 32 -3.94 -5.39 -8.76
N LYS A 33 -4.85 -6.29 -9.12
CA LYS A 33 -5.02 -6.74 -10.51
C LYS A 33 -5.93 -5.82 -11.33
N ASN A 34 -6.98 -5.29 -10.70
CA ASN A 34 -8.06 -4.59 -11.40
C ASN A 34 -8.00 -3.06 -11.26
N ASP A 35 -7.35 -2.55 -10.22
CA ASP A 35 -7.20 -1.12 -9.98
C ASP A 35 -5.85 -0.66 -10.56
N PRO A 36 -5.84 0.07 -11.69
CA PRO A 36 -4.60 0.50 -12.34
C PRO A 36 -3.83 1.53 -11.52
N ALA A 37 -4.50 2.22 -10.59
CA ALA A 37 -3.90 3.18 -9.67
C ALA A 37 -3.30 2.51 -8.42
N PHE A 38 -3.48 1.19 -8.25
CA PHE A 38 -3.00 0.49 -7.07
C PHE A 38 -1.47 0.56 -6.96
N PRO A 39 -0.91 0.80 -5.75
CA PRO A 39 0.52 0.97 -5.57
C PRO A 39 1.35 -0.19 -6.10
N LYS A 40 2.48 0.17 -6.71
CA LYS A 40 3.42 -0.81 -7.26
C LYS A 40 4.13 -1.55 -6.12
N PRO A 41 4.24 -2.88 -6.20
CA PRO A 41 4.95 -3.64 -5.19
C PRO A 41 6.46 -3.37 -5.24
N VAL A 42 7.06 -3.14 -4.08
CA VAL A 42 8.50 -3.14 -3.86
C VAL A 42 9.00 -4.59 -3.73
N ARG A 43 9.99 -4.96 -4.53
CA ARG A 43 10.65 -6.28 -4.45
C ARG A 43 11.62 -6.29 -3.26
N LEU A 44 11.34 -7.15 -2.28
CA LEU A 44 12.22 -7.41 -1.13
C LEU A 44 13.20 -8.57 -1.39
N GLY A 45 12.94 -9.37 -2.43
CA GLY A 45 13.77 -10.53 -2.79
C GLY A 45 13.14 -11.32 -3.95
N ARG A 46 13.70 -12.50 -4.23
CA ARG A 46 13.35 -13.31 -5.41
C ARG A 46 11.86 -13.65 -5.55
N ALA A 47 11.20 -13.98 -4.43
CA ALA A 47 9.77 -14.31 -4.39
C ALA A 47 8.96 -13.37 -3.48
N ALA A 48 9.61 -12.30 -2.99
CA ALA A 48 9.11 -11.51 -1.89
C ALA A 48 8.79 -10.10 -2.37
N VAL A 49 7.51 -9.70 -2.31
CA VAL A 49 7.05 -8.33 -2.58
C VAL A 49 6.27 -7.72 -1.42
N GLY A 50 6.36 -6.41 -1.25
CA GLY A 50 5.51 -5.65 -0.32
C GLY A 50 5.22 -4.25 -0.86
N PHE A 51 4.59 -3.42 -0.03
CA PHE A 51 4.09 -2.11 -0.40
C PHE A 51 4.56 -1.08 0.62
N LEU A 52 4.91 0.11 0.17
CA LEU A 52 5.26 1.21 1.06
C LEU A 52 3.97 1.79 1.65
N PRO A 53 3.90 2.00 2.97
CA PRO A 53 2.74 2.63 3.61
C PRO A 53 2.37 3.98 2.99
N SER A 54 3.36 4.84 2.73
CA SER A 54 3.14 6.14 2.07
C SER A 54 2.47 6.05 0.69
N ASP A 55 2.85 5.08 -0.17
CA ASP A 55 2.18 4.90 -1.46
C ASP A 55 0.73 4.44 -1.31
N ILE A 56 0.45 3.62 -0.29
CA ILE A 56 -0.91 3.14 0.02
C ILE A 56 -1.77 4.30 0.53
N ASP A 57 -1.22 5.15 1.38
CA ASP A 57 -1.91 6.34 1.88
C ASP A 57 -2.24 7.30 0.73
N ALA A 58 -1.27 7.63 -0.13
CA ALA A 58 -1.49 8.47 -1.31
C ALA A 58 -2.56 7.90 -2.27
N TRP A 59 -2.60 6.57 -2.45
CA TRP A 59 -3.65 5.91 -3.21
C TRP A 59 -5.03 6.04 -2.54
N LEU A 60 -5.11 5.90 -1.22
CA LEU A 60 -6.36 6.10 -0.47
C LEU A 60 -6.84 7.54 -0.56
N GLU A 61 -5.94 8.51 -0.46
CA GLU A 61 -6.25 9.93 -0.62
C GLU A 61 -6.81 10.22 -2.01
N SER A 62 -6.17 9.71 -3.07
CA SER A 62 -6.67 9.87 -4.44
C SER A 62 -8.07 9.24 -4.65
N LYS A 63 -8.44 8.21 -3.88
CA LYS A 63 -9.78 7.62 -3.91
C LYS A 63 -10.84 8.39 -3.12
N LYS A 64 -10.45 9.08 -2.04
CA LYS A 64 -11.39 9.93 -1.28
C LYS A 64 -11.96 11.04 -2.16
N GLU A 65 -11.17 11.56 -3.09
CA GLU A 65 -11.63 12.59 -4.04
C GLU A 65 -12.72 12.07 -5.00
N VAL A 66 -12.75 10.77 -5.28
CA VAL A 66 -13.70 10.16 -6.22
C VAL A 66 -15.02 9.76 -5.53
N SER A 67 -15.03 9.64 -4.20
CA SER A 67 -16.20 9.14 -3.44
C SER A 67 -17.06 10.26 -2.84
N GLY A 68 -16.87 11.51 -3.27
CA GLY A 68 -17.79 12.60 -2.98
C GLY A 68 -19.03 12.52 -3.88
N HIS A 69 -20.00 11.69 -3.50
CA HIS A 69 -21.38 11.74 -4.00
C HIS A 69 -22.35 11.66 -2.84
#